data_AF-A6N0X2-F1
#
_entry.id   AF-A6N0X2-F1
#
_cell.length_a   1.000
_cell.length_b   1.000
_cell.length_c   1.000
_cell.angle_alpha   90.00
_cell.angle_beta   90.00
_cell.angle_gamma   90.00
#
_symmetry.space_group_name_H-M   'P 1'
#
loop_
_entity.id
_entity.type
_entity.pdbx_description
1 polymer ?
#
loop_
_entity_poly.entity_id
_entity_poly.type
_entity_poly.pdbx_seq_one_letter_code
_entity_poly.pdbx_strand_id
1 'polypeptide(L)'
;AYILDHPIGDHESEERIGFSGVPPTALVRSLHRGKSFKIGSLQMFIQNNGSCEDMGPRAFPVKEVHKIAVLDLRLANADRHAGNILVCKDEEGDNYMLVPIDHGYCLPEKFEDCTFEWLYWPQAREPFSDETIAYIKSLDAEEDIKLLKFHGWELSARCARVLRISTMLLKKGAARGLTPYDIGRILCRETVNRDSEIEDIFQEAEGHVLPGSSEDIFL
;
A
#
# COMPACT_ATOMS: atom_id res chain seq x y z
N ALA A 1 0.47 -1.22 7.41
CA ALA A 1 -0.75 -1.25 6.58
C ALA A 1 -1.98 -0.81 7.36
N TYR A 2 -2.53 -1.60 8.30
CA TYR A 2 -3.78 -1.27 9.01
C TYR A 2 -3.83 0.16 9.60
N ILE A 3 -2.80 0.55 10.37
CA ILE A 3 -2.71 1.91 10.97
C ILE A 3 -2.75 3.02 9.93
N LEU A 4 -2.31 2.74 8.69
CA LEU A 4 -2.27 3.70 7.59
C LEU A 4 -3.50 3.61 6.68
N ASP A 5 -4.35 2.59 6.83
CA ASP A 5 -5.55 2.39 6.03
C ASP A 5 -6.71 3.23 6.58
N HIS A 6 -6.60 4.55 6.44
CA HIS A 6 -7.57 5.49 7.00
C HIS A 6 -8.90 5.42 6.24
N PRO A 7 -10.05 5.59 6.91
CA PRO A 7 -11.36 5.66 6.23
C PRO A 7 -11.51 6.94 5.38
N ILE A 8 -12.55 6.98 4.56
CA ILE A 8 -12.94 8.20 3.84
C ILE A 8 -13.65 9.15 4.83
N GLY A 9 -13.14 10.39 4.94
CA GLY A 9 -13.68 11.43 5.83
C GLY A 9 -12.91 11.60 7.15
N ASP A 10 -13.49 12.36 8.10
CA ASP A 10 -12.80 12.75 9.32
C ASP A 10 -12.38 11.57 10.22
N HIS A 11 -11.19 11.71 10.78
CA HIS A 11 -10.43 10.73 11.58
C HIS A 11 -11.04 10.38 12.95
N GLU A 12 -12.29 10.73 13.25
CA GLU A 12 -12.84 10.75 14.62
C GLU A 12 -13.82 9.61 14.98
N SER A 13 -14.07 8.61 14.12
CA SER A 13 -14.94 7.48 14.48
C SER A 13 -14.20 6.14 14.54
N GLU A 14 -14.15 5.55 15.74
CA GLU A 14 -13.46 4.30 16.08
C GLU A 14 -14.00 3.03 15.37
N GLU A 15 -15.06 3.14 14.56
CA GLU A 15 -15.77 2.00 13.95
C GLU A 15 -15.75 1.94 12.40
N ARG A 16 -14.91 2.73 11.71
CA ARG A 16 -14.89 2.69 10.24
C ARG A 16 -13.82 1.76 9.68
N ILE A 17 -14.26 0.88 8.78
CA ILE A 17 -13.40 0.09 7.88
C ILE A 17 -12.50 1.07 7.11
N GLY A 18 -11.20 0.79 7.10
CA GLY A 18 -10.23 1.54 6.31
C GLY A 18 -10.56 1.56 4.83
N PHE A 19 -10.07 2.55 4.09
CA PHE A 19 -10.36 2.71 2.66
C PHE A 19 -10.14 1.43 1.84
N SER A 20 -9.07 0.70 2.14
CA SER A 20 -8.64 -0.50 1.44
C SER A 20 -9.22 -1.77 2.07
N GLY A 21 -9.73 -1.68 3.30
CA GLY A 21 -10.30 -2.79 4.04
C GLY A 21 -9.24 -3.70 4.67
N VAL A 22 -8.07 -3.17 5.04
CA VAL A 22 -7.06 -3.97 5.75
C VAL A 22 -7.65 -4.43 7.09
N PRO A 23 -7.60 -5.74 7.41
CA PRO A 23 -8.15 -6.22 8.68
C PRO A 23 -7.41 -5.62 9.88
N PRO A 24 -8.12 -5.35 10.99
CA PRO A 24 -7.50 -4.90 12.24
C PRO A 24 -6.25 -5.68 12.59
N THR A 25 -5.14 -4.96 12.69
CA THR A 25 -3.82 -5.55 12.94
C THR A 25 -3.11 -4.77 14.04
N ALA A 26 -2.67 -5.48 15.07
CA ALA A 26 -1.96 -4.89 16.20
C ALA A 26 -0.60 -5.54 16.42
N LEU A 27 0.36 -4.77 16.93
CA LEU A 27 1.59 -5.31 17.51
C LEU A 27 1.24 -5.92 18.88
N VAL A 28 1.46 -7.23 19.03
CA VAL A 28 1.13 -7.94 20.26
C VAL A 28 2.34 -8.64 20.84
N ARG A 29 2.34 -8.80 22.16
CA ARG A 29 3.23 -9.72 22.87
C ARG A 29 2.41 -10.94 23.27
N SER A 30 2.75 -12.12 22.76
CA SER A 30 2.03 -13.36 22.99
C SER A 30 2.91 -14.42 23.65
N LEU A 31 2.30 -15.29 24.46
CA LEU A 31 2.93 -16.44 25.10
C LEU A 31 2.24 -17.72 24.64
N HIS A 32 2.97 -18.57 23.91
CA HIS A 32 2.44 -19.86 23.48
C HIS A 32 3.04 -21.00 24.30
N ARG A 33 2.18 -21.76 24.99
CA ARG A 33 2.54 -22.94 25.80
C ARG A 33 3.65 -22.68 26.84
N GLY A 34 3.66 -21.49 27.44
CA GLY A 34 4.53 -21.16 28.58
C GLY A 34 6.04 -21.15 28.31
N LYS A 35 6.49 -21.15 27.04
CA LYS A 35 7.92 -21.23 26.70
C LYS A 35 8.62 -19.87 26.78
N SER A 36 8.21 -18.93 25.92
CA SER A 36 8.79 -17.59 25.85
C SER A 36 7.82 -16.62 25.20
N PHE A 37 7.91 -15.34 25.60
CA PHE A 37 7.18 -14.28 24.93
C PHE A 37 7.74 -14.06 23.53
N LYS A 38 6.84 -13.91 22.56
CA LYS A 38 7.14 -13.46 21.21
C LYS A 38 6.40 -12.15 20.95
N ILE A 39 7.06 -11.24 20.26
CA ILE A 39 6.45 -10.02 19.74
C ILE A 39 6.22 -10.24 18.24
N GLY A 40 5.05 -9.83 17.75
CA GLY A 40 4.71 -9.93 16.34
C GLY A 40 3.38 -9.23 16.03
N SER A 41 3.00 -9.23 14.76
CA SER A 41 1.68 -8.77 14.34
C SER A 41 0.62 -9.83 14.63
N LEU A 42 -0.55 -9.37 15.11
CA LEU A 42 -1.77 -10.17 15.18
C LEU A 42 -2.82 -9.46 14.33
N GLN A 43 -3.22 -10.11 13.25
CA GLN A 43 -4.26 -9.63 12.34
C GLN A 43 -5.56 -10.39 12.60
N MET A 44 -6.67 -9.67 12.61
CA MET A 44 -8.01 -10.25 12.74
C MET A 44 -8.27 -11.20 11.57
N PHE A 45 -8.71 -12.42 11.89
CA PHE A 45 -9.11 -13.39 10.88
C PHE A 45 -10.38 -12.92 10.16
N ILE A 46 -10.40 -13.04 8.83
CA ILE A 46 -11.54 -12.71 7.99
C ILE A 46 -12.09 -13.98 7.36
N GLN A 47 -13.36 -14.27 7.59
CA GLN A 47 -14.06 -15.32 6.88
C GLN A 47 -14.20 -14.93 5.41
N ASN A 48 -13.78 -15.81 4.51
CA ASN A 48 -13.66 -15.53 3.09
C ASN A 48 -13.99 -16.77 2.23
N ASN A 49 -14.04 -16.57 0.91
CA ASN A 49 -14.37 -17.57 -0.10
C ASN A 49 -13.13 -18.02 -0.91
N GLY A 50 -11.92 -17.82 -0.39
CA GLY A 50 -10.65 -18.10 -1.08
C GLY A 50 -9.85 -16.83 -1.37
N SER A 51 -8.73 -17.00 -2.07
CA SER A 51 -7.91 -15.89 -2.57
C SER A 51 -8.24 -15.58 -4.03
N CYS A 52 -7.65 -14.50 -4.57
CA CYS A 52 -7.81 -14.18 -5.98
C CYS A 52 -7.07 -15.16 -6.91
N GLU A 53 -6.18 -16.04 -6.40
CA GLU A 53 -5.46 -17.03 -7.22
C GLU A 53 -6.41 -18.06 -7.86
N ASP A 54 -7.53 -18.33 -7.19
CA ASP A 54 -8.52 -19.30 -7.64
C ASP A 54 -9.57 -18.70 -8.59
N MET A 55 -9.49 -17.39 -8.90
CA MET A 55 -10.53 -16.66 -9.64
C MET A 55 -9.97 -15.80 -10.78
N GLY A 56 -10.73 -15.69 -11.87
CA GLY A 56 -10.38 -14.80 -12.97
C GLY A 56 -10.63 -13.33 -12.61
N PRO A 57 -9.66 -12.41 -12.80
CA PRO A 57 -9.75 -11.05 -12.28
C PRO A 57 -10.87 -10.21 -12.90
N ARG A 58 -11.40 -10.60 -14.07
CA ARG A 58 -12.50 -9.89 -14.76
C ARG A 58 -13.78 -9.78 -13.94
N ALA A 59 -13.99 -10.66 -12.94
CA ALA A 59 -15.17 -10.64 -12.10
C ALA A 59 -15.10 -9.60 -10.98
N PHE A 60 -13.91 -9.06 -10.68
CA PHE A 60 -13.74 -8.15 -9.55
C PHE A 60 -14.22 -6.73 -9.86
N PRO A 61 -14.95 -6.06 -8.95
CA PRO A 61 -15.32 -4.66 -9.13
C PRO A 61 -14.09 -3.74 -9.23
N VAL A 62 -14.16 -2.74 -10.10
CA VAL A 62 -13.08 -1.75 -10.29
C VAL A 62 -12.71 -1.08 -8.98
N LYS A 63 -13.70 -0.65 -8.19
CA LYS A 63 -13.51 -0.01 -6.88
C LYS A 63 -12.68 -0.88 -5.92
N GLU A 64 -12.91 -2.19 -5.91
CA GLU A 64 -12.23 -3.12 -5.02
C GLU A 64 -10.76 -3.35 -5.41
N VAL A 65 -10.43 -3.31 -6.71
CA VAL A 65 -9.04 -3.34 -7.16
C VAL A 65 -8.35 -2.01 -6.89
N HIS A 66 -9.04 -0.89 -7.15
CA HIS A 66 -8.47 0.45 -6.97
C HIS A 66 -8.12 0.76 -5.52
N LYS A 67 -8.95 0.34 -4.55
CA LYS A 67 -8.64 0.58 -3.14
C LYS A 67 -7.36 -0.11 -2.68
N ILE A 68 -7.11 -1.33 -3.16
CA ILE A 68 -5.88 -2.09 -2.90
C ILE A 68 -4.70 -1.44 -3.61
N ALA A 69 -4.87 -1.04 -4.88
CA ALA A 69 -3.84 -0.37 -5.64
C ALA A 69 -3.36 0.92 -4.97
N VAL A 70 -4.28 1.75 -4.44
CA VAL A 70 -3.93 2.98 -3.71
C VAL A 70 -3.03 2.68 -2.51
N LEU A 71 -3.37 1.66 -1.71
CA LEU A 71 -2.57 1.28 -0.55
C LEU A 71 -1.21 0.72 -0.97
N ASP A 72 -1.17 -0.21 -1.93
CA ASP A 72 0.06 -0.85 -2.35
C ASP A 72 1.03 0.13 -3.01
N LEU A 73 0.51 1.05 -3.84
CA LEU A 73 1.28 2.13 -4.45
C LEU A 73 1.88 3.03 -3.36
N ARG A 74 1.06 3.47 -2.40
CA ARG A 74 1.52 4.32 -1.28
C ARG A 74 2.56 3.62 -0.41
N LEU A 75 2.38 2.34 -0.12
CA LEU A 75 3.28 1.59 0.76
C LEU A 75 4.45 0.94 0.02
N ALA A 76 4.54 1.10 -1.30
CA ALA A 76 5.54 0.46 -2.14
C ALA A 76 5.64 -1.05 -1.83
N ASN A 77 4.49 -1.74 -1.91
CA ASN A 77 4.41 -3.15 -1.54
C ASN A 77 5.28 -4.01 -2.46
N ALA A 78 6.17 -4.81 -1.86
CA ALA A 78 7.10 -5.67 -2.56
C ALA A 78 6.63 -7.13 -2.72
N ASP A 79 5.39 -7.44 -2.30
CA ASP A 79 4.85 -8.81 -2.41
C ASP A 79 3.32 -8.85 -2.63
N ARG A 80 2.76 -7.95 -3.45
CA ARG A 80 1.33 -8.04 -3.78
C ARG A 80 1.09 -9.05 -4.90
N HIS A 81 0.82 -10.30 -4.52
CA HIS A 81 0.23 -11.33 -5.38
C HIS A 81 -1.25 -11.58 -5.02
N ALA A 82 -1.95 -12.31 -5.88
CA ALA A 82 -3.37 -12.64 -5.80
C ALA A 82 -3.70 -13.49 -4.57
N GLY A 83 -2.73 -14.27 -4.07
CA GLY A 83 -2.83 -15.03 -2.82
C GLY A 83 -2.95 -14.13 -1.59
N ASN A 84 -2.42 -12.91 -1.68
CA ASN A 84 -2.50 -11.90 -0.63
C ASN A 84 -3.78 -11.04 -0.70
N ILE A 85 -4.73 -11.39 -1.57
CA ILE A 85 -6.02 -10.71 -1.69
C ILE A 85 -7.13 -11.74 -1.51
N LEU A 86 -7.82 -11.64 -0.38
CA LEU A 86 -8.96 -12.51 -0.09
C LEU A 86 -10.19 -12.04 -0.86
N VAL A 87 -10.99 -13.01 -1.31
CA VAL A 87 -12.29 -12.78 -1.92
C VAL A 87 -13.38 -13.05 -0.89
N CYS A 88 -14.18 -12.05 -0.61
CA CYS A 88 -15.40 -12.11 0.19
C CYS A 88 -16.61 -11.82 -0.71
N LYS A 89 -17.79 -12.13 -0.21
CA LYS A 89 -19.06 -11.68 -0.79
C LYS A 89 -19.74 -10.72 0.16
N ASP A 90 -20.49 -9.77 -0.38
CA ASP A 90 -21.42 -8.96 0.41
C ASP A 90 -22.51 -9.81 1.07
N GLU A 91 -23.30 -9.20 1.96
CA GLU A 91 -24.35 -9.91 2.72
C GLU A 91 -25.41 -10.55 1.80
N GLU A 92 -25.63 -9.96 0.63
CA GLU A 92 -26.57 -10.45 -0.40
C GLU A 92 -25.97 -11.62 -1.22
N GLY A 93 -24.63 -11.72 -1.26
CA GLY A 93 -23.91 -12.80 -1.95
C GLY A 93 -23.63 -12.53 -3.43
N ASP A 94 -23.98 -11.32 -3.90
CA ASP A 94 -24.05 -10.93 -5.30
C ASP A 94 -22.82 -10.15 -5.76
N ASN A 95 -22.12 -9.46 -4.85
CA ASN A 95 -20.93 -8.68 -5.19
C ASN A 95 -19.68 -9.20 -4.47
N TYR A 96 -18.57 -9.22 -5.21
CA TYR A 96 -17.27 -9.52 -4.64
C TYR A 96 -16.72 -8.32 -3.87
N MET A 97 -16.23 -8.58 -2.66
CA MET A 97 -15.40 -7.67 -1.89
C MET A 97 -13.98 -8.25 -1.79
N LEU A 98 -12.97 -7.41 -1.97
CA LEU A 98 -11.57 -7.79 -1.87
C LEU A 98 -10.98 -7.26 -0.57
N VAL A 99 -10.26 -8.12 0.13
CA VAL A 99 -9.62 -7.80 1.42
C VAL A 99 -8.11 -8.05 1.29
N PRO A 100 -7.27 -7.00 1.30
CA PRO A 100 -5.83 -7.17 1.25
C PRO A 100 -5.32 -7.68 2.60
N ILE A 101 -4.50 -8.72 2.56
CA ILE A 101 -3.77 -9.25 3.72
C ILE A 101 -2.27 -9.25 3.44
N ASP A 102 -1.50 -9.75 4.40
CA ASP A 102 -0.06 -9.98 4.30
C ASP A 102 0.75 -8.79 3.76
N HIS A 103 0.92 -7.79 4.62
CA HIS A 103 1.66 -6.57 4.29
C HIS A 103 3.08 -6.57 4.87
N GLY A 104 3.67 -7.76 5.06
CA GLY A 104 4.99 -7.92 5.69
C GLY A 104 6.13 -7.29 4.89
N TYR A 105 5.97 -7.15 3.57
CA TYR A 105 6.94 -6.59 2.63
C TYR A 105 6.56 -5.18 2.13
N CYS A 106 5.85 -4.41 2.95
CA CYS A 106 5.60 -2.99 2.70
C CYS A 106 6.69 -2.09 3.30
N LEU A 107 6.79 -0.86 2.80
CA LEU A 107 7.75 0.17 3.24
C LEU A 107 9.22 -0.27 3.16
N PRO A 108 9.68 -0.76 1.98
CA PRO A 108 11.09 -1.12 1.77
C PRO A 108 12.01 0.10 1.84
N GLU A 109 13.33 -0.13 1.91
CA GLU A 109 14.33 0.95 1.80
C GLU A 109 14.56 1.42 0.35
N LYS A 110 14.13 0.64 -0.64
CA LYS A 110 14.32 0.86 -2.08
C LYS A 110 13.10 0.38 -2.87
N PHE A 111 12.96 0.83 -4.11
CA PHE A 111 11.86 0.44 -5.00
C PHE A 111 12.09 -0.87 -5.78
N GLU A 112 13.30 -1.42 -5.75
CA GLU A 112 13.75 -2.60 -6.52
C GLU A 112 12.77 -3.79 -6.49
N ASP A 113 12.16 -4.06 -5.32
CA ASP A 113 11.29 -5.23 -5.12
C ASP A 113 9.79 -4.94 -5.32
N CYS A 114 9.39 -3.71 -5.68
CA CYS A 114 7.96 -3.37 -5.83
C CYS A 114 7.27 -4.28 -6.85
N THR A 115 6.21 -4.97 -6.43
CA THR A 115 5.48 -5.92 -7.28
C THR A 115 3.98 -5.86 -7.03
N PHE A 116 3.21 -5.77 -8.12
CA PHE A 116 1.75 -5.62 -8.08
C PHE A 116 1.10 -6.56 -9.11
N GLU A 117 0.49 -7.64 -8.66
CA GLU A 117 -0.21 -8.55 -9.59
C GLU A 117 -1.44 -7.89 -10.23
N TRP A 118 -2.13 -7.00 -9.49
CA TRP A 118 -3.27 -6.26 -10.01
C TRP A 118 -2.92 -5.34 -11.19
N LEU A 119 -1.63 -5.05 -11.43
CA LEU A 119 -1.17 -4.28 -12.59
C LEU A 119 -1.60 -4.93 -13.92
N TYR A 120 -1.76 -6.25 -13.94
CA TYR A 120 -2.14 -7.01 -15.12
C TYR A 120 -3.65 -7.22 -15.24
N TRP A 121 -4.44 -6.74 -14.28
CA TRP A 121 -5.88 -6.86 -14.28
C TRP A 121 -6.52 -5.71 -15.08
N PRO A 122 -7.63 -5.94 -15.81
CA PRO A 122 -8.23 -4.89 -16.64
C PRO A 122 -8.66 -3.66 -15.84
N GLN A 123 -9.07 -3.85 -14.59
CA GLN A 123 -9.49 -2.78 -13.67
C GLN A 123 -8.38 -1.76 -13.41
N ALA A 124 -7.10 -2.16 -13.44
CA ALA A 124 -5.99 -1.24 -13.23
C ALA A 124 -5.83 -0.20 -14.35
N ARG A 125 -6.43 -0.45 -15.51
CA ARG A 125 -6.43 0.47 -16.66
C ARG A 125 -7.63 1.40 -16.69
N GLU A 126 -8.54 1.27 -15.73
CA GLU A 126 -9.67 2.19 -15.56
C GLU A 126 -9.23 3.42 -14.76
N PRO A 127 -9.78 4.61 -15.05
CA PRO A 127 -9.48 5.82 -14.28
C PRO A 127 -10.02 5.71 -12.85
N PHE A 128 -9.32 6.31 -11.89
CA PHE A 128 -9.83 6.45 -10.52
C PHE A 128 -11.16 7.22 -10.51
N SER A 129 -12.06 6.84 -9.61
CA SER A 129 -13.29 7.59 -9.35
C SER A 129 -12.99 8.91 -8.63
N ASP A 130 -13.93 9.87 -8.67
CA ASP A 130 -13.80 11.13 -7.94
C ASP A 130 -13.63 10.92 -6.43
N GLU A 131 -14.31 9.92 -5.87
CA GLU A 131 -14.18 9.51 -4.46
C GLU A 131 -12.75 9.04 -4.16
N THR A 132 -12.18 8.18 -5.01
CA THR A 132 -10.80 7.69 -4.85
C THR A 132 -9.78 8.82 -5.04
N ILE A 133 -10.00 9.74 -5.99
CA ILE A 133 -9.12 10.91 -6.19
C ILE A 133 -9.16 11.83 -4.96
N ALA A 134 -10.35 12.05 -4.38
CA ALA A 134 -10.50 12.83 -3.16
C ALA A 134 -9.74 12.20 -1.98
N TYR A 135 -9.84 10.88 -1.83
CA TYR A 135 -9.06 10.13 -0.83
C TYR A 135 -7.55 10.23 -1.07
N ILE A 136 -7.09 10.00 -2.30
CA ILE A 136 -5.66 10.15 -2.65
C ILE A 136 -5.16 11.56 -2.31
N LYS A 137 -5.96 12.58 -2.61
CA LYS A 137 -5.61 13.99 -2.35
C LYS A 137 -5.42 14.27 -0.85
N SER A 138 -6.18 13.62 0.04
CA SER A 138 -6.08 13.82 1.49
C SER A 138 -4.90 13.11 2.15
N LEU A 139 -4.24 12.16 1.48
CA LEU A 139 -3.09 11.44 2.03
C LEU A 139 -1.92 12.39 2.37
N ASP A 140 -1.31 12.21 3.54
CA ASP A 140 -0.15 13.01 3.99
C ASP A 140 0.92 12.10 4.60
N ALA A 141 2.07 12.01 3.93
CA ALA A 141 3.15 11.14 4.34
C ALA A 141 3.80 11.57 5.68
N GLU A 142 3.82 12.86 6.02
CA GLU A 142 4.39 13.30 7.31
C GLU A 142 3.47 12.96 8.47
N GLU A 143 2.17 13.13 8.30
CA GLU A 143 1.19 12.71 9.31
C GLU A 143 1.20 11.18 9.48
N ASP A 144 1.37 10.43 8.39
CA ASP A 144 1.53 8.97 8.45
C ASP A 144 2.79 8.56 9.23
N ILE A 145 3.94 9.19 8.97
CA ILE A 145 5.19 8.92 9.69
C ILE A 145 5.03 9.22 11.18
N LYS A 146 4.40 10.36 11.52
CA LYS A 146 4.11 10.72 12.93
C LYS A 146 3.19 9.69 13.58
N LEU A 147 2.16 9.24 12.87
CA LEU A 147 1.22 8.24 13.38
C LEU A 147 1.90 6.89 13.64
N LEU A 148 2.74 6.42 12.72
CA LEU A 148 3.53 5.21 12.93
C LEU A 148 4.43 5.33 14.17
N LYS A 149 5.12 6.48 14.30
CA LYS A 149 5.98 6.77 15.46
C LYS A 149 5.18 6.78 16.76
N PHE A 150 3.98 7.38 16.76
CA PHE A 150 3.07 7.39 17.90
C PHE A 150 2.67 5.97 18.34
N HIS A 151 2.45 5.07 17.37
CA HIS A 151 2.18 3.65 17.64
C HIS A 151 3.44 2.80 17.89
N GLY A 152 4.60 3.43 18.10
CA GLY A 152 5.83 2.77 18.50
C GLY A 152 6.65 2.16 17.36
N TRP A 153 6.35 2.52 16.10
CA TRP A 153 7.16 2.12 14.95
C TRP A 153 7.84 3.34 14.32
N GLU A 154 9.15 3.48 14.55
CA GLU A 154 9.97 4.51 13.94
C GLU A 154 10.58 3.98 12.63
N LEU A 155 10.19 4.58 11.50
CA LEU A 155 10.74 4.24 10.20
C LEU A 155 12.19 4.70 10.08
N SER A 156 13.01 3.93 9.37
CA SER A 156 14.32 4.41 8.93
C SER A 156 14.14 5.59 7.97
N ALA A 157 15.15 6.46 7.86
CA ALA A 157 15.11 7.60 6.94
C ALA A 157 14.85 7.16 5.49
N ARG A 158 15.38 5.99 5.09
CA ARG A 158 15.17 5.40 3.76
C ARG A 158 13.73 4.94 3.55
N CYS A 159 13.15 4.21 4.50
CA CYS A 159 11.74 3.81 4.42
C CYS A 159 10.79 5.02 4.40
N ALA A 160 11.08 6.03 5.23
CA ALA A 160 10.31 7.28 5.24
C ALA A 160 10.40 8.03 3.89
N ARG A 161 11.59 8.04 3.26
CA ARG A 161 11.79 8.60 1.92
C ARG A 161 10.96 7.86 0.86
N VAL A 162 10.96 6.53 0.88
CA VAL A 162 10.15 5.71 -0.02
C VAL A 162 8.67 6.08 0.14
N LEU A 163 8.15 6.12 1.37
CA LEU A 163 6.76 6.51 1.66
C LEU A 163 6.41 7.93 1.15
N ARG A 164 7.31 8.89 1.31
CA ARG A 164 7.12 10.26 0.81
C ARG A 164 7.04 10.27 -0.72
N ILE A 165 7.98 9.61 -1.38
CA ILE A 165 8.07 9.59 -2.84
C ILE A 165 6.87 8.85 -3.44
N SER A 166 6.52 7.69 -2.91
CA SER A 166 5.38 6.89 -3.38
C SER A 166 4.06 7.64 -3.22
N THR A 167 3.84 8.28 -2.06
CA THR A 167 2.66 9.11 -1.80
C THR A 167 2.62 10.30 -2.75
N MET A 168 3.76 10.96 -2.98
CA MET A 168 3.87 12.08 -3.91
C MET A 168 3.57 11.68 -5.36
N LEU A 169 4.14 10.56 -5.82
CA LEU A 169 3.90 9.99 -7.15
C LEU A 169 2.42 9.65 -7.33
N LEU A 170 1.82 8.95 -6.36
CA LEU A 170 0.40 8.62 -6.37
C LEU A 170 -0.48 9.87 -6.48
N LYS A 171 -0.23 10.89 -5.65
CA LYS A 171 -0.98 12.15 -5.66
C LYS A 171 -0.84 12.91 -6.98
N LYS A 172 0.39 13.03 -7.51
CA LYS A 172 0.66 13.75 -8.76
C LYS A 172 0.14 13.02 -9.99
N GLY A 173 0.18 11.68 -9.97
CA GLY A 173 -0.33 10.82 -11.04
C GLY A 173 -1.85 10.89 -11.10
N ALA A 174 -2.54 10.67 -9.97
CA ALA A 174 -3.99 10.76 -9.90
C ALA A 174 -4.50 12.15 -10.33
N ALA A 175 -3.85 13.23 -9.89
CA ALA A 175 -4.19 14.60 -10.29
C ALA A 175 -3.98 14.88 -11.80
N ARG A 176 -3.19 14.06 -12.49
CA ARG A 176 -2.98 14.12 -13.95
C ARG A 176 -3.88 13.15 -14.73
N GLY A 177 -4.77 12.43 -14.06
CA GLY A 177 -5.63 11.43 -14.67
C GLY A 177 -4.92 10.12 -15.03
N LEU A 178 -3.74 9.86 -14.45
CA LEU A 178 -3.07 8.57 -14.61
C LEU A 178 -3.86 7.46 -13.89
N THR A 179 -3.94 6.30 -14.52
CA THR A 179 -4.60 5.10 -13.97
C THR A 179 -3.70 4.38 -12.95
N PRO A 180 -4.23 3.45 -12.13
CA PRO A 180 -3.39 2.58 -11.31
C PRO A 180 -2.27 1.90 -12.11
N TYR A 181 -2.55 1.47 -13.34
CA TYR A 181 -1.59 0.87 -14.25
C TYR A 181 -0.45 1.84 -14.60
N ASP A 182 -0.79 3.07 -14.97
CA ASP A 182 0.20 4.08 -15.38
C ASP A 182 1.12 4.49 -14.22
N ILE A 183 0.59 4.50 -12.99
CA ILE A 183 1.40 4.79 -11.80
C ILE A 183 2.21 3.56 -11.41
N GLY A 184 1.60 2.37 -11.35
CA GLY A 184 2.27 1.15 -10.91
C GLY A 184 3.44 0.74 -11.80
N ARG A 185 3.35 0.95 -13.12
CA ARG A 185 4.47 0.69 -14.05
C ARG A 185 5.69 1.59 -13.82
N ILE A 186 5.53 2.74 -13.16
CA ILE A 186 6.65 3.63 -12.82
C ILE A 186 7.42 3.04 -11.62
N LEU A 187 6.72 2.38 -10.69
CA LEU A 187 7.34 1.74 -9.51
C LEU A 187 7.89 0.34 -9.80
N CYS A 188 7.23 -0.44 -10.64
CA CYS A 188 7.62 -1.82 -10.90
C CYS A 188 8.66 -1.92 -12.01
N ARG A 189 9.66 -2.79 -11.80
CA ARG A 189 10.59 -3.20 -12.85
C ARG A 189 9.87 -4.02 -13.91
N GLU A 190 10.12 -3.75 -15.19
CA GLU A 190 9.57 -4.57 -16.29
C GLU A 190 10.18 -5.98 -16.32
N THR A 191 11.45 -6.08 -15.94
CA THR A 191 12.20 -7.34 -15.80
C THR A 191 13.18 -7.20 -14.64
N VAL A 192 13.61 -8.31 -14.05
CA VAL A 192 14.59 -8.30 -12.96
C VAL A 192 15.93 -7.61 -13.29
N ASN A 193 16.22 -7.41 -14.59
CA ASN A 193 17.47 -6.81 -15.07
C ASN A 193 17.31 -5.35 -15.55
N ARG A 194 16.12 -4.77 -15.42
CA ARG A 194 15.83 -3.41 -15.87
C ARG A 194 15.24 -2.62 -14.70
N ASP A 195 15.98 -1.61 -14.27
CA ASP A 195 15.52 -0.67 -13.25
C ASP A 195 14.20 -0.03 -13.67
N SER A 196 13.35 0.23 -12.68
CA SER A 196 12.07 0.92 -12.88
C SER A 196 12.30 2.41 -13.12
N GLU A 197 11.31 3.09 -13.71
CA GLU A 197 11.41 4.53 -13.97
C GLU A 197 11.66 5.33 -12.68
N ILE A 198 11.07 4.91 -11.54
CA ILE A 198 11.30 5.58 -10.26
C ILE A 198 12.74 5.38 -9.75
N GLU A 199 13.36 4.23 -10.03
CA GLU A 199 14.75 3.97 -9.66
C GLU A 199 15.71 4.81 -10.49
N ASP A 200 15.48 4.94 -11.79
CA ASP A 200 16.27 5.81 -12.67
C ASP A 200 16.19 7.28 -12.18
N ILE A 201 14.98 7.77 -11.87
CA ILE A 201 14.78 9.12 -11.31
C ILE A 201 15.52 9.28 -9.97
N PHE A 202 15.50 8.23 -9.14
CA PHE A 202 16.15 8.26 -7.84
C PHE A 202 17.67 8.31 -7.96
N GLN A 203 18.26 7.48 -8.84
CA GLN A 203 19.69 7.45 -9.12
C GLN A 203 20.18 8.77 -9.72
N GLU A 204 19.41 9.36 -10.65
CA GLU A 204 19.71 10.69 -11.20
C GLU A 204 19.73 11.76 -10.10
N ALA A 205 18.71 11.78 -9.24
CA ALA A 205 18.63 12.72 -8.12
C ALA A 205 19.78 12.55 -7.13
N GLU A 206 20.16 11.32 -6.77
CA GLU A 206 21.31 11.04 -5.91
C GLU A 206 22.64 11.50 -6.53
N GLY A 207 22.80 11.35 -7.85
CA GLY A 207 23.97 11.83 -8.59
C GLY A 207 24.16 13.34 -8.56
N HIS A 208 23.10 14.11 -8.27
CA HIS A 208 23.11 15.56 -8.14
C HIS A 208 23.34 16.07 -6.71
N VAL A 209 23.42 15.18 -5.70
CA VAL A 209 23.66 15.58 -4.31
C VAL A 209 25.10 16.06 -4.16
N LEU A 210 25.28 17.31 -3.70
CA LEU A 210 26.61 17.88 -3.48
C LEU A 210 27.33 17.16 -2.31
N PRO A 211 28.67 17.02 -2.37
CA PRO A 211 29.45 16.49 -1.25
C PRO A 211 29.21 17.32 0.03
N GLY A 212 28.73 16.67 1.09
CA GLY A 212 28.45 17.32 2.38
C GLY A 212 26.99 17.72 2.62
N SER A 213 26.08 17.45 1.68
CA SER A 213 24.64 17.55 1.92
C SER A 213 24.19 16.40 2.81
N SER A 214 23.59 16.66 3.98
CA SER A 214 22.86 15.65 4.76
C SER A 214 21.36 15.95 4.72
N GLU A 215 20.53 14.91 4.94
CA GLU A 215 19.08 15.07 5.07
C GLU A 215 18.67 16.02 6.20
N ASP A 216 19.53 16.17 7.22
CA ASP A 216 19.29 17.07 8.35
C ASP A 216 19.23 18.54 7.94
N ILE A 217 19.68 18.89 6.72
CA ILE A 217 19.63 20.25 6.18
C ILE A 217 18.23 20.57 5.60
N PHE A 218 17.42 19.56 5.31
CA PHE A 218 16.13 19.70 4.59
C PHE A 218 14.89 19.32 5.40
N LEU A 219 15.04 18.72 6.58
CA LEU A 219 13.98 18.39 7.55
C LEU A 219 13.88 19.44 8.65
#